data_AF-A0A8E0IDZ0-F1
#
_entry.id   AF-A0A8E0IDZ0-F1
#
_cell.length_a   1.000
_cell.length_b   1.000
_cell.length_c   1.000
_cell.angle_alpha   90.00
_cell.angle_beta   90.00
_cell.angle_gamma   90.00
#
_symmetry.space_group_name_H-M   'P 1'
#
loop_
_entity.id
_entity.type
_entity.pdbx_description
1 polymer ?
#
loop_
_entity_poly.entity_id
_entity_poly.type
_entity_poly.pdbx_seq_one_letter_code
_entity_poly.pdbx_strand_id
1 'polypeptide(L)'
;MIDVRKLIWSSDRDFNQEEIHDKRYFLVAEHNDLITKARHDLNARELKIMDYVIARIKPDDDHFNLINTSMYELTKVLGLKRSGNAYSQLAGSLNAMRKKDVFIYNKQEKRLTMTGWFEVV
;
A
#
# COMPACT_ATOMS: atom_id res chain seq x y z
N MET A 1 35.68 -9.69 39.63
CA MET A 1 35.48 -10.30 38.31
C MET A 1 34.00 -10.14 37.97
N ILE A 2 33.67 -9.28 37.01
CA ILE A 2 32.28 -8.88 36.72
C ILE A 2 31.66 -9.96 35.82
N ASP A 3 30.49 -10.48 36.21
CA ASP A 3 29.75 -11.48 35.43
C ASP A 3 29.23 -10.84 34.13
N VAL A 4 29.89 -11.18 33.03
CA VAL A 4 29.66 -10.62 31.69
C VAL A 4 28.24 -10.92 31.17
N ARG A 5 27.51 -11.87 31.79
CA ARG A 5 26.14 -12.22 31.42
C ARG A 5 25.10 -11.17 31.83
N LYS A 6 25.43 -10.26 32.76
CA LYS A 6 24.54 -9.15 33.17
C LYS A 6 24.67 -7.87 32.32
N LEU A 7 25.63 -7.81 31.39
CA LEU A 7 25.85 -6.66 30.50
C LEU A 7 25.06 -6.74 29.17
N ILE A 8 24.36 -7.84 28.92
CA ILE A 8 23.64 -8.08 27.65
C ILE A 8 22.32 -7.28 27.60
N TRP A 9 21.86 -6.69 28.71
CA TRP A 9 20.55 -6.02 28.81
C TRP A 9 20.61 -4.57 29.29
N SER A 10 21.77 -3.91 29.25
CA SER A 10 21.93 -2.52 29.69
C SER A 10 21.82 -1.47 28.57
N SER A 11 21.60 -1.86 27.32
CA SER A 11 21.59 -0.91 26.19
C SER A 11 20.59 -1.30 25.10
N ASP A 12 19.30 -1.41 25.45
CA ASP A 12 18.23 -1.56 24.44
C ASP A 12 17.10 -0.55 24.61
N ARG A 13 17.36 0.51 25.38
CA ARG A 13 16.44 1.65 25.57
C ARG A 13 17.20 2.97 25.67
N ASP A 14 18.10 3.21 24.72
CA ASP A 14 18.38 4.60 24.37
C ASP A 14 17.61 4.91 23.08
N PHE A 15 16.30 5.08 23.25
CA PHE A 15 15.50 5.76 22.24
C PHE A 15 16.02 7.19 22.22
N ASN A 16 16.94 7.46 21.29
CA ASN A 16 17.42 8.79 20.95
C ASN A 16 16.28 9.80 21.18
N GLN A 17 16.39 10.63 22.22
CA GLN A 17 15.35 11.60 22.56
C GLN A 17 15.15 12.64 21.44
N GLU A 18 16.12 12.73 20.53
CA GLU A 18 16.06 13.52 19.29
C GLU A 18 15.04 12.97 18.28
N GLU A 19 14.79 11.65 18.24
CA GLU A 19 13.84 11.01 17.32
C GLU A 19 12.36 11.32 17.66
N ILE A 20 12.10 11.78 18.88
CA ILE A 20 10.76 12.18 19.34
C ILE A 20 10.37 13.55 18.76
N HIS A 21 11.34 14.40 18.41
CA HIS A 21 11.08 15.75 17.93
C HIS A 21 10.55 15.79 16.48
N ASP A 22 10.78 14.73 15.70
CA ASP A 22 10.29 14.58 14.31
C ASP A 22 8.83 14.11 14.22
N LYS A 23 8.16 13.87 15.35
CA LYS A 23 6.75 13.45 15.39
C LYS A 23 5.75 14.44 14.80
N ARG A 24 6.16 15.69 14.60
CA ARG A 24 5.34 16.69 13.91
C ARG A 24 5.30 16.50 12.39
N TYR A 25 6.33 15.87 11.79
CA TYR A 25 6.33 15.55 10.36
C TYR A 25 5.65 14.21 10.04
N PHE A 26 5.52 13.32 11.03
CA PHE A 26 4.85 12.02 10.83
C PHE A 26 3.33 12.10 10.64
N LEU A 27 2.65 13.16 11.13
CA LEU A 27 1.19 13.27 10.97
C LEU A 27 0.78 13.36 9.48
N VAL A 28 1.57 14.06 8.67
CA VAL A 28 1.37 14.19 7.22
C VAL A 28 1.80 12.92 6.48
N ALA A 29 2.85 12.24 6.96
CA ALA A 29 3.30 10.97 6.40
C ALA A 29 2.30 9.83 6.67
N GLU A 30 1.61 9.83 7.82
CA GLU A 30 0.65 8.79 8.19
C GLU A 30 -0.59 8.75 7.31
N HIS A 31 -1.14 9.92 6.96
CA HIS A 31 -2.26 10.02 6.02
C HIS A 31 -1.84 9.73 4.58
N ASN A 32 -0.54 9.85 4.26
CA ASN A 32 0.01 9.64 2.92
C ASN A 32 0.83 8.34 2.78
N ASP A 33 0.86 7.49 3.80
CA ASP A 33 1.74 6.31 3.82
C ASP A 33 1.33 5.31 2.72
N LEU A 34 0.02 5.08 2.57
CA LEU A 34 -0.52 4.27 1.47
C LEU A 34 -0.24 4.88 0.10
N ILE A 35 -0.34 6.21 -0.04
CA ILE A 35 -0.05 6.93 -1.30
C ILE A 35 1.45 6.82 -1.63
N THR A 36 2.30 6.93 -0.63
CA THR A 36 3.76 6.86 -0.77
C THR A 36 4.20 5.44 -1.11
N LYS A 37 3.65 4.43 -0.41
CA LYS A 37 3.82 3.01 -0.73
C LYS A 37 3.38 2.69 -2.15
N ALA A 38 2.18 3.14 -2.55
CA ALA A 38 1.68 2.95 -3.91
C ALA A 38 2.65 3.52 -4.96
N ARG A 39 3.17 4.74 -4.75
CA ARG A 39 4.10 5.38 -5.70
C ARG A 39 5.43 4.65 -5.85
N HIS A 40 5.94 4.03 -4.79
CA HIS A 40 7.21 3.29 -4.85
C HIS A 40 7.03 1.85 -5.34
N ASP A 41 5.88 1.24 -5.03
CA ASP A 41 5.62 -0.17 -5.31
C ASP A 41 5.00 -0.40 -6.69
N LEU A 42 4.17 0.53 -7.18
CA LEU A 42 3.42 0.39 -8.44
C LEU A 42 4.14 1.06 -9.61
N ASN A 43 4.16 0.38 -10.76
CA ASN A 43 4.63 0.98 -12.01
C ASN A 43 3.59 1.93 -12.60
N ALA A 44 3.97 2.71 -13.63
CA ALA A 44 3.10 3.72 -14.22
C ALA A 44 1.75 3.19 -14.74
N ARG A 45 1.68 1.93 -15.18
CA ARG A 45 0.43 1.32 -15.64
C ARG A 45 -0.45 0.92 -14.46
N GLU A 46 0.15 0.34 -13.43
CA GLU A 46 -0.52 -0.05 -12.19
C GLU A 46 -1.05 1.17 -11.43
N LEU A 47 -0.30 2.27 -11.40
CA LEU A 47 -0.78 3.55 -10.85
C LEU A 47 -2.02 4.04 -11.58
N LYS A 48 -2.08 3.98 -12.92
CA LYS A 48 -3.31 4.34 -13.65
C LYS A 48 -4.49 3.41 -13.35
N ILE A 49 -4.24 2.11 -13.10
CA ILE A 49 -5.27 1.18 -12.65
C ILE A 49 -5.75 1.59 -11.25
N MET A 50 -4.84 2.00 -10.36
CA MET A 50 -5.19 2.49 -9.03
C MET A 50 -6.01 3.78 -9.11
N ASP A 51 -5.66 4.73 -9.99
CA ASP A 51 -6.44 5.95 -10.22
C ASP A 51 -7.88 5.62 -10.67
N TYR A 52 -8.03 4.62 -11.54
CA TYR A 52 -9.34 4.11 -11.97
C TYR A 52 -10.16 3.53 -10.82
N VAL A 53 -9.52 2.86 -9.87
CA VAL A 53 -10.14 2.29 -8.68
C VAL A 53 -10.55 3.40 -7.71
N ILE A 54 -9.65 4.34 -7.42
CA ILE A 54 -9.89 5.49 -6.54
C ILE A 54 -11.06 6.33 -7.06
N ALA A 55 -11.17 6.53 -8.38
CA ALA A 55 -12.27 7.27 -8.98
C ALA A 55 -13.67 6.64 -8.77
N ARG A 56 -13.74 5.39 -8.30
CA ARG A 56 -15.01 4.69 -7.96
C ARG A 56 -15.35 4.74 -6.48
N ILE A 57 -14.45 5.23 -5.64
CA ILE A 57 -14.70 5.41 -4.21
C ILE A 57 -15.44 6.73 -4.02
N LYS A 58 -16.62 6.66 -3.42
CA LYS A 58 -17.41 7.82 -3.05
C LYS A 58 -17.02 8.30 -1.64
N PRO A 59 -17.22 9.59 -1.32
CA PRO A 59 -16.89 10.13 0.00
C PRO A 59 -17.66 9.46 1.15
N ASP A 60 -18.84 8.91 0.85
CA ASP A 60 -19.75 8.23 1.76
C ASP A 60 -19.55 6.71 1.81
N ASP A 61 -18.59 6.15 1.05
CA ASP A 61 -18.28 4.72 1.11
C ASP A 61 -17.57 4.37 2.43
N ASP A 62 -18.24 3.58 3.25
CA ASP A 62 -17.80 3.10 4.56
C ASP A 62 -17.45 1.60 4.59
N HIS A 63 -17.72 0.88 3.49
CA HIS A 63 -17.51 -0.56 3.36
C HIS A 63 -16.57 -0.91 2.19
N PHE A 64 -16.04 -2.14 2.21
CA PHE A 64 -15.25 -2.67 1.10
C PHE A 64 -16.13 -2.85 -0.15
N ASN A 65 -15.79 -2.11 -1.21
CA ASN A 65 -16.55 -2.10 -2.45
C ASN A 65 -15.99 -3.07 -3.48
N LEU A 66 -16.88 -3.91 -4.03
CA LEU A 66 -16.57 -4.77 -5.17
C LEU A 66 -16.67 -3.96 -6.47
N ILE A 67 -15.54 -3.83 -7.17
CA ILE A 67 -15.48 -3.13 -8.46
C ILE A 67 -15.69 -4.13 -9.59
N ASN A 68 -16.88 -4.08 -10.20
CA ASN A 68 -17.18 -4.82 -11.41
C ASN A 68 -16.81 -3.99 -12.64
N THR A 69 -15.89 -4.50 -13.46
CA THR A 69 -15.45 -3.83 -14.69
C THR A 69 -15.16 -4.83 -15.79
N SER A 70 -15.35 -4.42 -17.04
CA SER A 70 -14.88 -5.19 -18.21
C SER A 70 -13.44 -4.82 -18.58
N MET A 71 -12.71 -5.77 -19.19
CA MET A 71 -11.39 -5.49 -19.80
C MET A 71 -11.48 -4.39 -20.88
N TYR A 72 -12.62 -4.31 -21.56
CA TYR A 72 -12.90 -3.29 -22.56
C TYR A 72 -12.96 -1.89 -21.95
N GLU A 73 -13.71 -1.72 -20.86
CA GLU A 73 -13.84 -0.44 -20.16
C GLU A 73 -12.49 -0.02 -19.59
N LEU A 74 -11.81 -0.94 -18.92
CA LEU A 74 -10.52 -0.68 -18.30
C LEU A 74 -9.48 -0.29 -19.35
N THR A 75 -9.37 -1.00 -20.48
CA THR A 75 -8.45 -0.59 -21.57
C THR A 75 -8.80 0.76 -22.17
N LYS A 76 -10.09 1.11 -22.30
CA LYS A 76 -10.53 2.41 -22.81
C LYS A 76 -10.15 3.54 -21.86
N VAL A 77 -10.40 3.39 -20.55
CA VAL A 77 -10.07 4.42 -19.55
C VAL A 77 -8.56 4.59 -19.41
N LEU A 78 -7.78 3.49 -19.53
CA LEU A 78 -6.33 3.54 -19.51
C LEU A 78 -5.70 4.10 -20.82
N GLY A 79 -6.51 4.37 -21.84
CA GLY A 79 -6.06 4.88 -23.14
C GLY A 79 -5.26 3.86 -23.97
N LEU A 80 -5.51 2.57 -23.76
CA LEU A 80 -4.80 1.48 -24.43
C LEU A 80 -5.49 1.10 -25.75
N LYS A 81 -4.70 0.87 -26.81
CA LYS A 81 -5.22 0.35 -28.08
C LYS A 81 -5.72 -1.08 -27.89
N ARG A 82 -6.94 -1.36 -28.35
CA ARG A 82 -7.50 -2.72 -28.31
C ARG A 82 -6.66 -3.68 -29.11
N SER A 83 -6.13 -4.67 -28.42
CA SER A 83 -5.39 -5.79 -28.98
C SER A 83 -5.37 -6.92 -27.96
N GLY A 84 -5.23 -8.17 -28.42
CA GLY A 84 -5.09 -9.31 -27.50
C GLY A 84 -3.91 -9.13 -26.54
N ASN A 85 -2.80 -8.56 -27.03
CA ASN A 85 -1.64 -8.22 -26.21
C ASN A 85 -1.98 -7.21 -25.09
N ALA A 86 -2.77 -6.17 -25.38
CA ALA A 86 -3.18 -5.20 -24.36
C ALA A 86 -3.99 -5.84 -23.23
N TYR A 87 -4.88 -6.80 -23.55
CA TYR A 87 -5.64 -7.55 -22.55
C TYR A 87 -4.74 -8.47 -21.72
N SER A 88 -3.81 -9.19 -22.35
CA SER A 88 -2.85 -10.03 -21.63
C SER A 88 -1.97 -9.23 -20.68
N GLN A 89 -1.49 -8.05 -21.13
CA GLN A 89 -0.70 -7.15 -20.29
C GLN A 89 -1.51 -6.59 -19.12
N LEU A 90 -2.77 -6.21 -19.36
CA LEU A 90 -3.67 -5.71 -18.33
C LEU A 90 -3.95 -6.77 -17.27
N ALA A 91 -4.27 -8.00 -17.69
CA ALA A 91 -4.45 -9.14 -16.78
C ALA A 91 -3.17 -9.43 -15.98
N GLY A 92 -2.01 -9.34 -16.63
CA GLY A 92 -0.71 -9.45 -15.97
C GLY A 92 -0.50 -8.40 -14.88
N SER A 93 -0.82 -7.13 -15.17
CA SER A 93 -0.73 -6.04 -14.19
C SER A 93 -1.68 -6.23 -13.01
N LEU A 94 -2.93 -6.64 -13.26
CA LEU A 94 -3.89 -6.93 -12.18
C LEU A 94 -3.41 -8.06 -11.27
N ASN A 95 -2.88 -9.14 -11.86
CA ASN A 95 -2.30 -10.24 -11.10
C ASN A 95 -1.05 -9.83 -10.32
N ALA A 96 -0.20 -8.97 -10.90
CA ALA A 96 0.97 -8.42 -10.23
C ALA A 96 0.56 -7.58 -9.02
N MET A 97 -0.39 -6.65 -9.17
CA MET A 97 -0.90 -5.81 -8.08
C MET A 97 -1.49 -6.64 -6.94
N ARG A 98 -2.24 -7.71 -7.25
CA ARG A 98 -2.77 -8.65 -6.24
C ARG A 98 -1.65 -9.32 -5.43
N LYS A 99 -0.54 -9.69 -6.08
CA LYS A 99 0.56 -10.45 -5.46
C LYS A 99 1.53 -9.61 -4.65
N LYS A 100 1.48 -8.28 -4.76
CA LYS A 100 2.39 -7.39 -4.01
C LYS A 100 1.92 -7.28 -2.57
N ASP A 101 2.86 -7.43 -1.64
CA ASP A 101 2.58 -7.33 -0.22
C ASP A 101 2.49 -5.87 0.22
N VAL A 102 1.34 -5.52 0.77
CA VAL A 102 1.02 -4.23 1.37
C VAL A 102 0.92 -4.40 2.87
N PHE A 103 1.77 -3.67 3.59
CA PHE A 103 1.81 -3.64 5.04
C PHE A 103 1.10 -2.39 5.56
N ILE A 104 0.03 -2.58 6.32
CA ILE A 104 -0.77 -1.50 6.91
C ILE A 104 -0.61 -1.58 8.43
N TYR A 105 -0.08 -0.51 9.02
CA TYR A 105 0.10 -0.43 10.47
C TYR A 105 -1.00 0.42 11.09
N ASN A 106 -1.79 -0.17 11.98
CA ASN A 106 -2.78 0.53 12.78
C ASN A 106 -2.19 0.85 14.16
N LYS A 107 -1.92 2.13 14.42
CA LYS A 107 -1.35 2.60 15.71
C LYS A 107 -2.29 2.43 16.89
N GLN A 108 -3.60 2.60 16.69
CA GLN A 108 -4.59 2.54 17.76
C GLN A 108 -4.74 1.11 18.29
N GLU A 109 -4.82 0.15 17.36
CA GLU A 109 -4.93 -1.29 17.69
C GLU A 109 -3.57 -1.97 17.89
N LYS A 110 -2.47 -1.25 17.62
CA LYS A 110 -1.09 -1.79 17.59
C LYS A 110 -0.99 -3.07 16.72
N ARG A 111 -1.69 -3.07 15.58
CA ARG A 111 -1.83 -4.22 14.70
C ARG A 111 -1.12 -3.96 13.36
N LEU A 112 -0.38 -4.95 12.89
CA LEU A 112 0.15 -5.00 11.54
C LEU A 112 -0.74 -5.91 10.69
N THR A 113 -1.30 -5.37 9.62
CA THR A 113 -2.06 -6.14 8.63
C THR A 113 -1.24 -6.26 7.36
N MET A 114 -1.09 -7.47 6.86
CA MET A 114 -0.45 -7.79 5.59
C MET A 114 -1.53 -8.23 4.60
N THR A 115 -1.61 -7.57 3.45
CA THR A 115 -2.60 -7.85 2.40
C THR A 115 -2.04 -7.48 1.03
N GLY A 116 -2.80 -7.65 -0.05
CA GLY A 116 -2.44 -7.15 -1.39
C GLY A 116 -3.17 -5.85 -1.74
N TRP A 117 -2.82 -5.24 -2.88
CA TRP A 117 -3.58 -4.08 -3.38
C TRP A 117 -5.01 -4.44 -3.79
N PHE A 118 -5.22 -5.69 -4.24
CA PHE A 118 -6.52 -6.24 -4.58
C PHE A 118 -6.69 -7.61 -3.92
N GLU A 119 -7.90 -7.91 -3.45
CA GLU A 119 -8.29 -9.25 -3.00
C GLU A 119 -9.28 -9.92 -3.94
N VAL A 120 -9.36 -11.25 -3.86
CA VAL A 120 -10.39 -12.05 -4.53
C VAL A 120 -11.35 -12.50 -3.46
N VAL A 121 -12.62 -12.11 -3.61
CA VAL A 121 -13.75 -12.59 -2.81
C VAL A 121 -14.12 -14.02 -3.23
#